data_AF-A0A8S3ZIB3-F1
#
_entry.id   AF-A0A8S3ZIB3-F1
#
_cell.length_a   1.000
_cell.length_b   1.000
_cell.length_c   1.000
_cell.angle_alpha   90.00
_cell.angle_beta   90.00
_cell.angle_gamma   90.00
#
_symmetry.space_group_name_H-M   'P 1'
#
loop_
_entity.id
_entity.type
_entity.pdbx_description
1 polymer ?
#
loop_
_entity_poly.entity_id
_entity_poly.type
_entity_poly.pdbx_seq_one_letter_code
_entity_poly.pdbx_strand_id
1 'polypeptide(L)'
;NPCESSKPFLCRSSPKCIALKFVCDGTYDCEDGFDEDPAVCNAAARPSFDDLIYFVENERKWMIPKLFNGADPQLVAHALSVASDMNDLREQVGLTEQNVDLLRRAFEGAIEGDERPLLEMGMPDRSWHEVQYVLQKLLDSGFKI
;
A
#
# COMPACT_ATOMS: atom_id res chain seq x y z
N ASN A 1 24.14 -6.98 -6.56
CA ASN A 1 24.24 -5.75 -5.77
C ASN A 1 25.67 -5.57 -5.29
N PRO A 2 26.29 -4.39 -5.50
CA PRO A 2 27.66 -4.09 -5.05
C PRO A 2 27.77 -3.77 -3.55
N CYS A 3 26.64 -3.69 -2.84
CA CYS A 3 26.58 -3.35 -1.43
C CYS A 3 26.67 -4.59 -0.50
N GLU A 4 27.28 -4.41 0.67
CA GLU A 4 27.36 -5.42 1.73
C GLU A 4 26.00 -5.66 2.40
N SER A 5 25.80 -6.85 2.98
CA SER A 5 24.54 -7.23 3.64
C SER A 5 24.15 -6.30 4.81
N SER A 6 25.12 -5.63 5.45
CA SER A 6 24.89 -4.69 6.55
C SER A 6 24.39 -3.32 6.07
N LYS A 7 24.65 -2.97 4.81
CA LYS A 7 24.28 -1.70 4.18
C LYS A 7 23.75 -1.95 2.77
N PRO A 8 22.58 -2.60 2.61
CA PRO A 8 22.16 -3.10 1.31
C PRO A 8 21.59 -2.03 0.36
N PHE A 9 21.33 -0.81 0.83
CA PHE A 9 20.72 0.26 0.03
C PHE A 9 21.79 1.12 -0.67
N LEU A 10 21.72 1.25 -2.00
CA LEU A 10 22.65 2.04 -2.81
C LEU A 10 22.04 3.41 -3.12
N CYS A 11 22.76 4.49 -2.79
CA CYS A 11 22.36 5.84 -3.17
C CYS A 11 22.34 6.00 -4.71
N ARG A 12 21.45 6.84 -5.23
CA ARG A 12 21.29 7.01 -6.68
C ARG A 12 22.46 7.76 -7.31
N SER A 13 22.86 8.88 -6.70
CA SER A 13 23.88 9.77 -7.28
C SER A 13 25.31 9.46 -6.86
N SER A 14 25.51 8.50 -5.94
CA SER A 14 26.85 8.13 -5.45
C SER A 14 26.95 6.62 -5.22
N PRO A 15 28.16 6.03 -5.26
CA PRO A 15 28.37 4.62 -4.92
C PRO A 15 28.27 4.35 -3.41
N LYS A 16 27.68 5.25 -2.62
CA LYS A 16 27.51 5.11 -1.17
C LYS A 16 26.41 4.09 -0.89
N CYS A 17 26.71 3.12 -0.02
CA CYS A 17 25.72 2.20 0.50
C CYS A 17 25.38 2.53 1.97
N ILE A 18 24.10 2.47 2.33
CA ILE A 18 23.59 2.73 3.68
C ILE A 18 22.74 1.56 4.17
N ALA A 19 22.54 1.51 5.49
CA ALA A 19 21.66 0.52 6.11
C ALA A 19 20.20 0.93 5.89
N LEU A 20 19.28 -0.05 5.76
CA LEU A 20 17.85 0.25 5.57
C LEU A 20 17.23 1.07 6.71
N LYS A 21 17.83 1.03 7.91
CA LYS A 21 17.40 1.86 9.05
C LYS A 21 17.67 3.37 8.88
N PHE A 22 18.50 3.73 7.90
CA PHE A 22 18.85 5.10 7.53
C PHE A 22 18.07 5.55 6.29
N VAL A 23 17.16 4.71 5.80
CA VAL A 23 16.24 5.08 4.73
C VAL A 23 15.01 5.62 5.45
N CYS A 24 14.69 6.90 5.21
CA CYS A 24 13.51 7.58 5.74
C CYS A 24 13.55 7.74 7.26
N ASP A 25 14.74 8.00 7.78
CA ASP A 25 14.98 8.28 9.20
C ASP A 25 14.90 9.79 9.52
N GLY A 26 14.64 10.61 8.50
CA GLY A 26 14.52 12.06 8.61
C GLY A 26 15.86 12.79 8.47
N THR A 27 16.93 12.08 8.12
CA THR A 27 18.25 12.64 7.85
C THR A 27 18.73 12.26 6.46
N TYR A 28 19.33 13.21 5.75
CA TYR A 28 19.90 12.94 4.43
C TYR A 28 21.24 12.21 4.58
N ASP A 29 21.20 10.88 4.53
CA ASP A 29 22.36 10.02 4.49
C ASP A 29 22.91 9.83 3.07
N CYS A 30 22.10 9.95 2.02
CA CYS A 30 22.62 10.09 0.65
C CYS A 30 22.96 11.55 0.33
N GLU A 31 24.00 11.79 -0.49
CA GLU A 31 24.43 13.14 -0.88
C GLU A 31 23.35 13.92 -1.65
N ASP A 32 22.49 13.20 -2.37
CA ASP A 32 21.33 13.72 -3.10
C ASP A 32 20.03 13.64 -2.28
N GLY A 33 20.09 13.13 -1.04
CA GLY A 33 18.93 12.89 -0.18
C GLY A 33 17.98 11.81 -0.71
N PHE A 34 18.43 10.95 -1.62
CA PHE A 34 17.59 9.92 -2.25
C PHE A 34 17.00 8.91 -1.24
N ASP A 35 17.70 8.67 -0.15
CA ASP A 35 17.25 7.89 1.00
C ASP A 35 16.02 8.46 1.72
N GLU A 36 15.75 9.75 1.54
CA GLU A 36 14.58 10.48 2.05
C GLU A 36 13.61 10.85 0.91
N ASP A 37 13.85 10.36 -0.30
CA ASP A 37 12.95 10.57 -1.43
C ASP A 37 11.61 9.87 -1.14
N PRO A 38 10.45 10.55 -1.32
CA PRO A 38 9.15 9.95 -1.10
C PRO A 38 8.97 8.62 -1.85
N ALA A 39 9.55 8.44 -3.05
CA ALA A 39 9.46 7.19 -3.78
C ALA A 39 10.11 6.00 -3.03
N VAL A 40 11.15 6.27 -2.24
CA VAL A 40 11.85 5.26 -1.42
C VAL A 40 11.14 5.06 -0.08
N CYS A 41 10.71 6.15 0.56
CA CYS A 41 10.02 6.09 1.85
C CYS A 41 8.65 5.44 1.79
N ASN A 42 7.91 5.74 0.72
CA ASN A 42 6.65 5.11 0.43
C ASN A 42 6.83 3.59 0.30
N ALA A 43 7.89 3.12 -0.36
CA ALA A 43 8.16 1.69 -0.48
C ALA A 43 8.53 1.01 0.85
N ALA A 44 9.18 1.72 1.78
CA ALA A 44 9.53 1.17 3.10
C ALA A 44 8.33 1.09 4.06
N ALA A 45 7.39 2.05 3.96
CA ALA A 45 6.19 2.10 4.79
C ALA A 45 5.04 1.21 4.27
N ARG A 46 5.08 0.84 2.99
CA ARG A 46 4.05 0.04 2.34
C ARG A 46 4.03 -1.40 2.87
N PRO A 47 2.85 -1.98 3.12
CA PRO A 47 2.76 -3.40 3.44
C PRO A 47 3.41 -4.27 2.36
N SER A 48 4.13 -5.32 2.78
CA SER A 48 4.78 -6.23 1.83
C SER A 48 3.74 -7.04 1.05
N PHE A 49 4.16 -7.65 -0.06
CA PHE A 49 3.28 -8.55 -0.80
C PHE A 49 2.74 -9.69 0.08
N ASP A 50 3.57 -10.27 0.95
CA ASP A 50 3.18 -11.37 1.83
C ASP A 50 2.11 -10.95 2.86
N ASP A 51 2.24 -9.73 3.39
CA ASP A 51 1.23 -9.16 4.30
C ASP A 51 -0.09 -8.89 3.56
N LEU A 52 0.00 -8.31 2.36
CA LEU A 52 -1.17 -7.95 1.56
C LEU A 52 -1.91 -9.17 1.04
N ILE A 53 -1.22 -10.21 0.59
CA ILE A 53 -1.90 -11.43 0.11
C ILE A 53 -2.62 -12.14 1.26
N TYR A 54 -2.03 -12.18 2.46
CA TYR A 54 -2.70 -12.73 3.64
C TYR A 54 -3.98 -11.94 3.97
N PHE A 55 -3.89 -10.62 3.98
CA PHE A 55 -5.03 -9.74 4.20
C PHE A 55 -6.12 -9.93 3.14
N VAL A 56 -5.76 -9.85 1.85
CA VAL A 56 -6.70 -9.96 0.73
C VAL A 56 -7.38 -11.33 0.73
N GLU A 57 -6.67 -12.42 1.00
CA GLU A 57 -7.28 -13.76 1.08
C GLU A 57 -8.25 -13.91 2.25
N ASN A 58 -7.94 -13.31 3.41
CA ASN A 58 -8.84 -13.34 4.57
C ASN A 58 -10.14 -12.56 4.32
N GLU A 59 -10.04 -11.42 3.63
CA GLU A 59 -11.17 -10.52 3.36
C GLU A 59 -11.80 -10.75 1.97
N ARG A 60 -11.32 -11.75 1.23
CA ARG A 60 -11.66 -11.98 -0.19
C ARG A 60 -13.16 -12.07 -0.46
N LYS A 61 -13.93 -12.62 0.47
CA LYS A 61 -15.34 -12.95 0.27
C LYS A 61 -16.19 -11.71 -0.01
N TRP A 62 -15.82 -10.57 0.56
CA TRP A 62 -16.52 -9.31 0.33
C TRP A 62 -15.67 -8.34 -0.50
N MET A 63 -14.36 -8.21 -0.23
CA MET A 63 -13.51 -7.23 -0.94
C MET A 63 -13.36 -7.54 -2.41
N ILE A 64 -13.04 -8.78 -2.79
CA ILE A 64 -12.76 -9.13 -4.19
C ILE A 64 -13.95 -8.88 -5.12
N PRO A 65 -15.15 -9.44 -4.86
CA PRO A 65 -16.28 -9.21 -5.75
C PRO A 65 -16.80 -7.76 -5.69
N LYS A 66 -16.68 -7.07 -4.56
CA LYS A 66 -17.28 -5.74 -4.36
C LYS A 66 -16.36 -4.60 -4.77
N LEU A 67 -15.12 -4.63 -4.31
CA LEU A 67 -14.14 -3.55 -4.48
C LEU A 67 -13.20 -3.79 -5.64
N PHE A 68 -12.85 -5.05 -5.94
CA PHE A 68 -11.82 -5.38 -6.93
C PHE A 68 -12.34 -6.07 -8.18
N ASN A 69 -13.63 -5.89 -8.51
CA ASN A 69 -14.24 -6.42 -9.75
C ASN A 69 -14.06 -7.95 -9.95
N GLY A 70 -13.98 -8.71 -8.86
CA GLY A 70 -13.73 -10.16 -8.95
C GLY A 70 -12.32 -10.54 -9.40
N ALA A 71 -11.36 -9.61 -9.35
CA ALA A 71 -9.97 -9.84 -9.76
C ALA A 71 -9.27 -10.90 -8.91
N ASP A 72 -8.17 -11.44 -9.45
CA ASP A 72 -7.35 -12.42 -8.77
C ASP A 72 -6.71 -11.82 -7.49
N PRO A 73 -6.76 -12.51 -6.33
CA PRO A 73 -6.18 -12.02 -5.08
C PRO A 73 -4.68 -11.70 -5.16
N GLN A 74 -3.89 -12.45 -5.93
CA GLN A 74 -2.46 -12.18 -6.08
C GLN A 74 -2.22 -10.91 -6.90
N LEU A 75 -3.02 -10.70 -7.95
CA LEU A 75 -2.98 -9.47 -8.73
C LEU A 75 -3.35 -8.26 -7.85
N VAL A 76 -4.40 -8.39 -7.02
CA VAL A 76 -4.82 -7.33 -6.10
C VAL A 76 -3.73 -7.03 -5.08
N ALA A 77 -3.18 -8.04 -4.42
CA ALA A 77 -2.11 -7.87 -3.42
C ALA A 77 -0.85 -7.23 -4.03
N HIS A 78 -0.47 -7.66 -5.24
CA HIS A 78 0.64 -7.04 -5.98
C HIS A 78 0.35 -5.59 -6.33
N ALA A 79 -0.82 -5.29 -6.91
CA ALA A 79 -1.18 -3.92 -7.27
C ALA A 79 -1.25 -3.01 -6.04
N LEU A 80 -1.80 -3.49 -4.92
CA LEU A 80 -1.79 -2.78 -3.65
C LEU A 80 -0.38 -2.56 -3.09
N SER A 81 0.62 -3.35 -3.45
CA SER A 81 2.01 -3.15 -3.00
C SER A 81 2.81 -2.16 -3.86
N VAL A 82 2.38 -1.89 -5.10
CA VAL A 82 3.15 -1.05 -6.04
C VAL A 82 2.43 0.21 -6.51
N ALA A 83 1.09 0.23 -6.53
CA ALA A 83 0.34 1.29 -7.20
C ALA A 83 0.53 2.68 -6.55
N SER A 84 0.87 3.73 -7.28
CA SER A 84 1.06 5.06 -6.63
C SER A 84 -0.24 5.72 -6.19
N ASP A 85 -1.33 5.43 -6.90
CA ASP A 85 -2.61 6.09 -6.75
C ASP A 85 -3.77 5.23 -7.27
N MET A 86 -4.99 5.72 -7.09
CA MET A 86 -6.22 5.04 -7.48
C MET A 86 -6.30 4.75 -8.99
N ASN A 87 -5.76 5.61 -9.86
CA ASN A 87 -5.80 5.37 -11.31
C ASN A 87 -4.82 4.26 -11.69
N ASP A 88 -3.63 4.25 -11.11
CA ASP A 88 -2.65 3.17 -11.31
C ASP A 88 -3.21 1.83 -10.80
N LEU A 89 -3.84 1.82 -9.61
CA LEU A 89 -4.52 0.64 -9.07
C LEU A 89 -5.65 0.14 -10.00
N ARG A 90 -6.43 1.07 -10.53
CA ARG A 90 -7.51 0.77 -11.49
C ARG A 90 -6.98 0.09 -12.74
N GLU A 91 -5.93 0.63 -13.34
CA GLU A 91 -5.34 0.10 -14.58
C GLU A 91 -4.74 -1.30 -14.36
N GLN A 92 -4.03 -1.50 -13.23
CA GLN A 92 -3.40 -2.78 -12.92
C GLN A 92 -4.40 -3.90 -12.62
N VAL A 93 -5.50 -3.60 -11.92
CA VAL A 93 -6.49 -4.61 -11.47
C VAL A 93 -7.67 -4.73 -12.43
N GLY A 94 -7.89 -3.76 -13.32
CA GLY A 94 -9.03 -3.73 -14.23
C GLY A 94 -10.33 -3.30 -13.53
N LEU A 95 -10.26 -2.22 -12.74
CA LEU A 95 -11.38 -1.71 -11.98
C LEU A 95 -12.35 -0.89 -12.85
N THR A 96 -13.64 -1.00 -12.57
CA THR A 96 -14.66 -0.10 -13.14
C THR A 96 -14.74 1.21 -12.35
N GLU A 97 -15.37 2.24 -12.91
CA GLU A 97 -15.65 3.50 -12.17
C GLU A 97 -16.39 3.23 -10.85
N GLN A 98 -17.34 2.30 -10.87
CA GLN A 98 -18.10 1.93 -9.67
C GLN A 98 -17.20 1.30 -8.59
N ASN A 99 -16.22 0.48 -8.98
CA ASN A 99 -15.26 -0.09 -8.04
C ASN A 99 -14.36 0.99 -7.44
N VAL A 100 -13.90 1.93 -8.26
CA VAL A 100 -13.08 3.07 -7.83
C VAL A 100 -13.82 3.94 -6.82
N ASP A 101 -15.11 4.24 -7.07
CA ASP A 101 -15.94 5.00 -6.12
C ASP A 101 -16.13 4.26 -4.79
N LEU A 102 -16.33 2.94 -4.82
CA LEU A 102 -16.43 2.12 -3.61
C LEU A 102 -15.12 2.08 -2.84
N LEU A 103 -13.98 1.95 -3.52
CA LEU A 103 -12.66 2.00 -2.91
C LEU A 103 -12.41 3.36 -2.26
N ARG A 104 -12.70 4.47 -2.96
CA ARG A 104 -12.56 5.81 -2.39
C ARG A 104 -13.38 5.96 -1.11
N ARG A 105 -14.64 5.54 -1.12
CA ARG A 105 -15.50 5.52 0.08
C ARG A 105 -14.92 4.66 1.21
N ALA A 106 -14.31 3.52 0.88
CA ALA A 106 -13.67 2.66 1.88
C ALA A 106 -12.44 3.34 2.53
N PHE A 107 -11.59 3.99 1.73
CA PHE A 107 -10.46 4.78 2.22
C PHE A 107 -10.91 5.99 3.05
N GLU A 108 -11.93 6.74 2.59
CA GLU A 108 -12.52 7.84 3.36
C GLU A 108 -13.06 7.37 4.71
N GLY A 109 -13.80 6.25 4.74
CA GLY A 109 -14.26 5.65 5.99
C GLY A 109 -13.10 5.28 6.92
N ALA A 110 -12.02 4.72 6.39
CA ALA A 110 -10.82 4.41 7.17
C ALA A 110 -10.14 5.66 7.76
N ILE A 111 -10.08 6.76 7.01
CA ILE A 111 -9.54 8.07 7.47
C ILE A 111 -10.41 8.63 8.59
N GLU A 112 -11.73 8.63 8.41
CA GLU A 112 -12.69 9.19 9.37
C GLU A 112 -12.91 8.30 10.60
N GLY A 113 -12.48 7.05 10.54
CA GLY A 113 -12.80 6.06 11.56
C GLY A 113 -14.26 5.60 11.51
N ASP A 114 -14.91 5.72 10.36
CA ASP A 114 -16.30 5.32 10.13
C ASP A 114 -16.36 3.97 9.39
N GLU A 115 -16.75 2.92 10.11
CA GLU A 115 -16.89 1.58 9.54
C GLU A 115 -18.16 1.40 8.71
N ARG A 116 -19.17 2.28 8.88
CA ARG A 116 -20.51 2.10 8.28
C ARG A 116 -20.48 1.90 6.77
N PRO A 117 -19.73 2.69 5.98
CA PRO A 117 -19.65 2.48 4.53
C PRO A 117 -19.12 1.10 4.15
N LEU A 118 -18.16 0.56 4.92
CA LEU A 118 -17.56 -0.75 4.64
C LEU A 118 -18.51 -1.89 5.06
N LEU A 119 -19.23 -1.74 6.17
CA LEU A 119 -20.28 -2.67 6.58
C LEU A 119 -21.39 -2.76 5.53
N GLU A 120 -21.82 -1.63 4.96
CA GLU A 120 -22.77 -1.58 3.83
C GLU A 120 -22.24 -2.31 2.58
N MET A 121 -20.92 -2.38 2.41
CA MET A 121 -20.24 -3.10 1.34
C MET A 121 -20.04 -4.59 1.63
N GLY A 122 -20.43 -5.07 2.81
CA GLY A 122 -20.37 -6.47 3.21
C GLY A 122 -19.12 -6.84 4.01
N MET A 123 -18.38 -5.87 4.53
CA MET A 123 -17.32 -6.13 5.50
C MET A 123 -17.90 -6.78 6.77
N PRO A 124 -17.30 -7.86 7.30
CA PRO A 124 -17.69 -8.41 8.59
C PRO A 124 -17.43 -7.43 9.74
N ASP A 125 -18.33 -7.34 10.73
CA ASP A 125 -18.19 -6.42 11.88
C ASP A 125 -16.84 -6.55 12.61
N ARG A 126 -16.34 -7.79 12.71
CA ARG A 126 -15.06 -8.09 13.38
C ARG A 126 -13.81 -7.70 12.58
N SER A 127 -13.95 -7.42 11.28
CA SER A 127 -12.84 -7.15 10.38
C SER A 127 -12.42 -5.68 10.36
N TRP A 128 -13.22 -4.78 10.95
CA TRP A 128 -12.99 -3.33 10.90
C TRP A 128 -11.56 -2.92 11.27
N HIS A 129 -11.05 -3.40 12.42
CA HIS A 129 -9.72 -3.00 12.91
C HIS A 129 -8.61 -3.36 11.93
N GLU A 130 -8.67 -4.55 11.33
CA GLU A 130 -7.67 -5.02 10.37
C GLU A 130 -7.77 -4.26 9.04
N VAL A 131 -9.00 -4.10 8.53
CA VAL A 131 -9.26 -3.37 7.28
C VAL A 131 -8.86 -1.91 7.40
N GLN A 132 -9.25 -1.24 8.49
CA GLN A 132 -8.85 0.13 8.77
C GLN A 132 -7.33 0.26 8.85
N TYR A 133 -6.66 -0.64 9.57
CA TYR A 133 -5.21 -0.64 9.70
C TYR A 133 -4.51 -0.74 8.35
N VAL A 134 -4.90 -1.69 7.49
CA VAL A 134 -4.28 -1.86 6.18
C VAL A 134 -4.56 -0.67 5.25
N LEU A 135 -5.80 -0.17 5.21
CA LEU A 135 -6.14 0.99 4.38
C LEU A 135 -5.38 2.25 4.82
N GLN A 136 -5.27 2.51 6.13
CA GLN A 136 -4.46 3.61 6.65
C GLN A 136 -2.98 3.42 6.34
N LYS A 137 -2.44 2.20 6.48
CA LYS A 137 -1.04 1.92 6.13
C LYS A 137 -0.72 2.18 4.67
N LEU A 138 -1.66 1.90 3.77
CA LEU A 138 -1.49 2.24 2.35
C LEU A 138 -1.41 3.77 2.15
N LEU A 139 -2.27 4.54 2.82
CA LEU A 139 -2.24 6.01 2.77
C LEU A 139 -0.95 6.58 3.36
N ASP A 140 -0.51 6.07 4.51
CA ASP A 140 0.75 6.45 5.17
C ASP A 140 1.97 6.13 4.31
N SER A 141 1.86 5.10 3.46
CA SER A 141 2.86 4.76 2.44
C SER A 141 2.78 5.63 1.17
N GLY A 142 2.02 6.73 1.21
CA GLY A 142 1.92 7.71 0.12
C GLY A 142 0.97 7.33 -1.02
N PHE A 143 0.11 6.31 -0.85
CA PHE A 143 -0.96 6.00 -1.80
C PHE A 143 -1.98 7.14 -1.87
N LYS A 144 -2.35 7.56 -3.09
CA LYS A 144 -3.30 8.67 -3.30
C LYS A 144 -4.65 8.18 -3.82
N ILE A 145 -5.74 8.64 -3.20
CA ILE A 145 -7.13 8.25 -3.49
C ILE A 145 -7.89 9.22 -4.39
#